data_AF-A0A4Q2ZX32-F1
#
_entry.id   AF-A0A4Q2ZX32-F1
#
_cell.length_a   1.000
_cell.length_b   1.000
_cell.length_c   1.000
_cell.angle_alpha   90.00
_cell.angle_beta   90.00
_cell.angle_gamma   90.00
#
_symmetry.space_group_name_H-M   'P 1'
#
loop_
_entity.id
_entity.type
_entity.pdbx_description
1 polymer ?
#
loop_
_entity_poly.entity_id
_entity_poly.type
_entity_poly.pdbx_seq_one_letter_code
_entity_poly.pdbx_strand_id
1 'polypeptide(L)'
;MPYNIDYTELVYDTLPPDKRTTRHAKWLIALVSPLTWLKDLFFTDYLQGTTYAAYNPLTTYAKGDRVTLTKAVYESLQNSNTGNGVLANLGVWWIKVQDNYLGVDERVQYNGHKLILEYALNKWFGGTFRQPPLESDIYIENIAQSDLSFLVAATDNMSSPVGFTDSFGYVKGTNAGVDELPEFNFIIYVPTAIYSLFTDPETIISEYAKQYVPVGLTFKIEEY
;
A
#
# COMPACT_ATOMS: atom_id res chain seq x y z
N MET A 1 -11.44 -0.17 19.20
CA MET A 1 -11.37 0.47 20.53
C MET A 1 -10.22 1.46 20.49
N PRO A 2 -10.39 2.73 20.93
CA PRO A 2 -9.26 3.64 21.01
C PRO A 2 -8.34 3.17 22.14
N TYR A 3 -7.08 2.86 21.82
CA TYR A 3 -6.03 2.56 22.79
C TYR A 3 -5.53 3.87 23.44
N ASN A 4 -6.42 4.49 24.21
CA ASN A 4 -6.21 5.82 24.79
C ASN A 4 -5.57 5.70 26.18
N ILE A 5 -4.29 5.34 26.22
CA ILE A 5 -3.47 5.40 27.43
C ILE A 5 -2.67 6.70 27.35
N ASP A 6 -2.96 7.65 28.24
CA ASP A 6 -2.11 8.82 28.45
C ASP A 6 -1.12 8.53 29.59
N TYR A 7 0.12 8.27 29.22
CA TYR A 7 1.20 8.03 30.17
C TYR A 7 1.55 9.25 31.02
N THR A 8 1.24 10.46 30.53
CA THR A 8 1.43 11.69 31.31
C THR A 8 0.46 11.73 32.47
N GLU A 9 -0.81 11.42 32.22
CA GLU A 9 -1.86 11.32 33.23
C GLU A 9 -1.56 10.19 34.23
N LEU A 10 -1.13 9.02 33.73
CA LEU A 10 -0.71 7.90 34.58
C LEU A 10 0.39 8.29 35.57
N VAL A 11 1.36 9.11 35.15
CA VAL A 11 2.41 9.62 36.06
C VAL A 11 1.82 10.51 37.15
N TYR A 12 0.86 11.38 36.84
CA TYR A 12 0.20 12.22 37.85
C TYR A 12 -0.63 11.38 38.82
N ASP A 13 -1.33 10.37 38.33
CA ASP A 13 -2.19 9.53 39.16
C ASP A 13 -1.40 8.62 40.10
N THR A 14 -0.28 8.08 39.64
CA THR A 14 0.60 7.21 40.44
C THR A 14 1.45 7.97 41.44
N LEU A 15 1.69 9.26 41.22
CA LEU A 15 2.41 10.10 42.17
C LEU A 15 1.56 10.37 43.42
N PRO A 16 2.10 10.14 44.64
CA PRO A 16 1.41 10.52 45.86
C PRO A 16 1.22 12.05 45.90
N PRO A 17 0.09 12.56 46.44
CA PRO A 17 -0.26 13.97 46.38
C PRO A 17 0.87 14.94 46.79
N ASP A 18 1.59 14.62 47.86
CA ASP A 18 2.68 15.45 48.40
C ASP A 18 3.93 15.52 47.50
N LYS A 19 4.03 14.65 46.49
CA LYS A 19 5.17 14.57 45.55
C LYS A 19 4.81 14.99 44.13
N ARG A 20 3.59 15.47 43.86
CA ARG A 20 3.14 16.01 42.57
C ARG A 20 3.71 17.41 42.27
N THR A 21 4.93 17.70 42.72
CA THR A 21 5.58 18.96 42.36
C THR A 21 6.07 18.91 40.92
N THR A 22 6.12 20.07 40.26
CA THR A 22 6.49 20.19 38.84
C THR A 22 7.80 19.48 38.49
N ARG A 23 8.80 19.55 39.38
CA ARG A 23 10.11 18.90 39.15
C ARG A 23 10.01 17.38 39.12
N HIS A 24 9.32 16.76 40.08
CA HIS A 24 9.22 15.30 40.16
C HIS A 24 8.34 14.74 39.04
N ALA A 25 7.22 15.43 38.75
CA ALA A 25 6.35 15.06 37.63
C ALA A 25 7.10 15.12 36.30
N LYS A 26 7.84 16.20 36.00
CA LYS A 26 8.61 16.31 34.76
C LYS A 26 9.72 15.25 34.64
N TRP A 27 10.37 14.88 35.75
CA TRP A 27 11.38 13.83 35.74
C TRP A 27 10.77 12.45 35.43
N LEU A 28 9.65 12.11 36.06
CA LEU A 28 8.95 10.85 35.76
C LEU A 28 8.36 10.84 34.34
N ILE A 29 7.80 11.95 33.87
CA ILE A 29 7.34 12.08 32.47
C ILE A 29 8.51 11.85 31.51
N ALA A 30 9.70 12.39 31.80
CA ALA A 30 10.88 12.13 30.97
C ALA A 30 11.27 10.64 30.94
N LEU A 31 11.17 9.93 32.07
CA LEU A 31 11.42 8.49 32.14
C LEU A 31 10.39 7.65 31.36
N VAL A 32 9.13 8.08 31.36
CA VAL A 32 8.04 7.39 30.67
C VAL A 32 7.92 7.80 29.21
N SER A 33 8.55 8.91 28.79
CA SER A 33 8.49 9.41 27.41
C SER A 33 8.81 8.38 26.30
N PRO A 34 9.74 7.41 26.46
CA PRO A 34 9.96 6.39 25.45
C PRO A 34 8.76 5.43 25.30
N LEU A 35 7.99 5.20 26.37
CA LEU A 35 6.77 4.39 26.32
C LEU A 35 5.65 5.11 25.58
N THR A 36 5.50 6.43 25.77
CA THR A 36 4.58 7.24 24.97
C THR A 36 4.94 7.15 23.49
N TRP A 37 6.22 7.35 23.15
CA TRP A 37 6.70 7.26 21.78
C TRP A 37 6.43 5.89 21.16
N LEU A 38 6.68 4.79 21.89
CA LEU A 38 6.43 3.43 21.41
C LEU A 38 4.92 3.14 21.25
N LYS A 39 4.09 3.63 22.16
CA LYS A 39 2.63 3.50 22.08
C LYS A 39 2.09 4.23 20.85
N ASP A 40 2.55 5.46 20.60
CA ASP A 40 2.10 6.21 19.42
C ASP A 40 2.59 5.54 18.14
N LEU A 41 3.82 5.04 18.12
CA LEU A 41 4.34 4.28 17.00
C LEU A 41 3.49 3.04 16.67
N PHE A 42 3.13 2.25 17.69
CA PHE A 42 2.43 0.99 17.46
C PHE A 42 0.93 1.18 17.22
N PHE A 43 0.25 1.91 18.11
CA PHE A 43 -1.21 1.99 18.09
C PHE A 43 -1.76 3.09 17.19
N THR A 44 -0.99 4.16 16.96
CA THR A 44 -1.38 5.21 16.03
C THR A 44 -0.82 4.89 14.65
N ASP A 45 0.51 4.84 14.52
CA ASP A 45 1.14 4.80 13.19
C ASP A 45 1.03 3.42 12.52
N TYR A 46 1.35 2.35 13.24
CA TYR A 46 1.33 1.01 12.68
C TYR A 46 -0.09 0.44 12.56
N LEU A 47 -0.91 0.56 13.60
CA LEU A 47 -2.25 -0.01 13.60
C LEU A 47 -3.24 0.80 12.76
N GLN A 48 -3.35 2.10 12.99
CA GLN A 48 -4.35 2.97 12.33
C GLN A 48 -3.83 3.57 11.02
N GLY A 49 -2.52 3.66 10.86
CA GLY A 49 -1.90 4.31 9.72
C GLY A 49 -1.60 5.77 10.00
N THR A 50 -0.72 6.34 9.20
CA THR A 50 -0.24 7.70 9.40
C THR A 50 -0.91 8.69 8.46
N THR A 51 -1.11 9.90 8.95
CA THR A 51 -1.61 11.06 8.19
C THR A 51 -0.57 12.18 8.12
N TYR A 52 0.71 11.84 8.29
CA TYR A 52 1.79 12.82 8.25
C TYR A 52 1.95 13.40 6.85
N ALA A 53 2.25 14.69 6.79
CA ALA A 53 2.52 15.37 5.53
C ALA A 53 3.71 14.75 4.81
N ALA A 54 3.68 14.83 3.47
CA ALA A 54 4.84 14.47 2.66
C ALA A 54 6.03 15.37 3.00
N TYR A 55 7.24 14.81 2.95
CA TYR A 55 8.46 15.59 3.15
C TYR A 55 8.54 16.77 2.17
N ASN A 56 8.88 17.95 2.70
CA ASN A 56 9.13 19.16 1.92
C ASN A 56 10.49 19.76 2.32
N PRO A 57 11.43 19.93 1.38
CA PRO A 57 12.77 20.45 1.69
C PRO A 57 12.78 21.89 2.20
N LEU A 58 11.72 22.67 1.97
CA LEU A 58 11.62 24.06 2.42
C LEU A 58 11.01 24.20 3.84
N THR A 59 10.48 23.11 4.39
CA THR A 59 9.91 23.09 5.74
C THR A 59 11.00 22.82 6.77
N THR A 60 10.94 23.52 7.89
CA THR A 60 11.82 23.30 9.04
C THR A 60 11.14 22.36 10.01
N TYR A 61 11.79 21.23 10.29
CA TYR A 61 11.28 20.20 11.19
C TYR A 61 11.97 20.27 12.57
N ALA A 62 11.18 20.11 13.63
CA ALA A 62 11.67 19.91 14.98
C ALA A 62 12.11 18.46 15.21
N LYS A 63 12.81 18.20 16.31
CA LYS A 63 13.12 16.82 16.72
C LYS A 63 11.83 16.10 17.09
N GLY A 64 11.65 14.89 16.56
CA GLY A 64 10.46 14.07 16.74
C GLY A 64 9.36 14.32 15.70
N ASP A 65 9.51 15.33 14.83
CA ASP A 65 8.56 15.54 13.73
C ASP A 65 8.63 14.37 12.74
N ARG A 66 7.47 13.96 12.24
CA ARG A 66 7.32 12.82 11.32
C ARG A 66 6.81 13.27 9.96
N VAL A 67 7.32 12.64 8.91
CA VAL A 67 6.98 12.89 7.51
C VAL A 67 6.85 11.60 6.74
N THR A 68 6.08 11.63 5.65
CA THR A 68 5.99 10.52 4.69
C THR A 68 6.89 10.79 3.48
N LEU A 69 7.61 9.75 3.02
CA LEU A 69 8.35 9.78 1.75
C LEU A 69 8.40 8.37 1.16
N THR A 70 8.09 8.22 -0.13
CA THR A 70 8.20 6.93 -0.85
C THR A 70 7.53 5.78 -0.08
N LYS A 71 6.34 6.04 0.48
CA LYS A 71 5.49 5.07 1.21
C LYS A 71 6.01 4.67 2.61
N ALA A 72 7.09 5.26 3.08
CA ALA A 72 7.62 5.06 4.42
C ALA A 72 7.45 6.31 5.29
N VAL A 73 7.49 6.11 6.60
CA VAL A 73 7.43 7.18 7.62
C VAL A 73 8.82 7.37 8.19
N TYR A 74 9.23 8.64 8.29
CA TYR A 74 10.53 9.05 8.82
C TYR A 74 10.35 10.05 9.94
N GLU A 75 11.23 9.99 10.94
CA GLU A 75 11.24 10.90 12.08
C GLU A 75 12.53 11.72 12.10
N SER A 76 12.42 13.01 12.38
CA SER A 76 13.54 13.93 12.49
C SER A 76 14.27 13.73 13.83
N LEU A 77 15.58 13.52 13.78
CA LEU A 77 16.42 13.28 14.96
C LEU A 77 16.91 14.57 15.63
N GLN A 78 16.84 15.69 14.93
CA GLN A 78 17.41 16.98 15.35
C GLN A 78 16.41 18.12 15.16
N ASN A 79 16.56 19.16 15.99
CA ASN A 79 15.82 20.40 15.83
C ASN A 79 16.36 21.21 14.64
N SER A 80 15.51 22.06 14.06
CA SER A 80 15.87 22.93 12.95
C SER A 80 16.38 22.15 11.73
N ASN A 81 15.77 20.99 11.48
CA ASN A 81 16.09 20.17 10.33
C ASN A 81 15.40 20.75 9.08
N THR A 82 16.16 21.50 8.29
CA THR A 82 15.68 22.17 7.07
C THR A 82 16.58 21.79 5.90
N GLY A 83 16.00 21.42 4.76
CA GLY A 83 16.76 21.10 3.54
C GLY A 83 17.57 19.80 3.57
N ASN A 84 17.66 19.09 4.71
CA ASN A 84 18.33 17.79 4.76
C ASN A 84 17.42 16.72 4.16
N GLY A 85 17.70 16.31 2.92
CA GLY A 85 16.95 15.26 2.23
C GLY A 85 16.91 13.96 3.04
N VAL A 86 15.72 13.37 3.16
CA VAL A 86 15.44 12.20 4.01
C VAL A 86 16.36 11.02 3.69
N LEU A 87 16.35 10.55 2.44
CA LEU A 87 17.12 9.37 2.01
C LEU A 87 18.63 9.59 2.03
N ALA A 88 19.07 10.84 1.79
CA ALA A 88 20.49 11.19 1.76
C ALA A 88 21.11 11.30 3.16
N ASN A 89 20.30 11.50 4.20
CA ASN A 89 20.75 11.82 5.55
C ASN A 89 20.18 10.88 6.63
N LEU A 90 19.92 9.63 6.26
CA LEU A 90 19.47 8.59 7.18
C LEU A 90 20.52 8.34 8.26
N GLY A 91 20.06 8.17 9.51
CA GLY A 91 20.88 7.93 10.69
C GLY A 91 21.48 9.19 11.33
N VAL A 92 21.43 10.35 10.66
CA VAL A 92 21.98 11.61 11.18
C VAL A 92 20.88 12.63 11.45
N TRP A 93 20.05 12.88 10.43
CA TRP A 93 18.96 13.85 10.48
C TRP A 93 17.60 13.16 10.53
N TRP A 94 17.50 11.99 9.90
CA TRP A 94 16.26 11.23 9.79
C TRP A 94 16.48 9.79 10.21
N ILE A 95 15.47 9.19 10.83
CA ILE A 95 15.39 7.74 11.03
C ILE A 95 14.15 7.22 10.33
N LYS A 96 14.25 6.06 9.67
CA LYS A 96 13.07 5.38 9.17
C LYS A 96 12.37 4.69 10.32
N VAL A 97 11.11 5.01 10.49
CA VAL A 97 10.29 4.58 11.62
C VAL A 97 9.34 3.45 11.20
N GLN A 98 8.82 3.52 9.98
CA GLN A 98 7.90 2.52 9.43
C GLN A 98 8.09 2.40 7.92
N ASP A 99 8.09 1.18 7.38
CA ASP A 99 8.24 0.96 5.93
C ASP A 99 6.95 1.18 5.13
N ASN A 100 5.80 1.18 5.80
CA ASN A 100 4.49 1.29 5.17
C ASN A 100 3.63 2.28 5.96
N TYR A 101 3.27 3.42 5.39
CA TYR A 101 2.46 4.44 6.06
C TYR A 101 0.98 4.04 6.26
N LEU A 102 0.50 2.98 5.62
CA LEU A 102 -0.87 2.46 5.76
C LEU A 102 -1.00 1.57 6.99
N GLY A 103 -2.08 1.78 7.74
CA GLY A 103 -2.38 1.05 8.96
C GLY A 103 -2.75 -0.40 8.70
N VAL A 104 -2.43 -1.28 9.65
CA VAL A 104 -2.84 -2.69 9.62
C VAL A 104 -4.36 -2.84 9.58
N ASP A 105 -5.10 -2.05 10.37
CA ASP A 105 -6.56 -2.13 10.44
C ASP A 105 -7.22 -1.92 9.08
N GLU A 106 -6.61 -1.07 8.26
CA GLU A 106 -7.06 -0.82 6.89
C GLU A 106 -6.60 -1.92 5.94
N ARG A 107 -5.32 -2.30 5.99
CA ARG A 107 -4.74 -3.28 5.08
C ARG A 107 -5.36 -4.67 5.19
N VAL A 108 -5.82 -5.06 6.38
CA VAL A 108 -6.53 -6.34 6.59
C VAL A 108 -7.88 -6.37 5.84
N GLN A 109 -8.45 -5.21 5.52
CA GLN A 109 -9.71 -5.11 4.79
C GLN A 109 -9.52 -5.19 3.27
N TYR A 110 -8.29 -5.03 2.78
CA TYR A 110 -7.99 -5.12 1.36
C TYR A 110 -8.17 -6.55 0.85
N ASN A 111 -8.80 -6.67 -0.33
CA ASN A 111 -9.07 -7.94 -0.98
C ASN A 111 -9.23 -7.72 -2.50
N GLY A 112 -9.35 -8.81 -3.26
CA GLY A 112 -9.43 -8.78 -4.72
C GLY A 112 -10.76 -8.30 -5.32
N HIS A 113 -11.73 -7.82 -4.52
CA HIS A 113 -12.93 -7.21 -5.10
C HIS A 113 -12.57 -5.89 -5.79
N LYS A 114 -13.10 -5.68 -7.00
CA LYS A 114 -12.78 -4.53 -7.88
C LYS A 114 -12.61 -3.20 -7.13
N LEU A 115 -13.66 -2.73 -6.45
CA LEU A 115 -13.65 -1.43 -5.77
C LEU A 115 -12.61 -1.34 -4.64
N ILE A 116 -12.40 -2.43 -3.92
CA ILE A 116 -11.45 -2.49 -2.79
C ILE A 116 -10.02 -2.49 -3.32
N LEU A 117 -9.77 -3.25 -4.40
CA LEU A 117 -8.46 -3.30 -5.04
C LEU A 117 -8.11 -1.97 -5.72
N GLU A 118 -9.06 -1.34 -6.42
CA GLU A 118 -8.89 0.02 -6.95
C GLU A 118 -8.56 1.02 -5.84
N TYR A 119 -9.29 0.99 -4.73
CA TYR A 119 -8.99 1.84 -3.58
C TYR A 119 -7.58 1.60 -3.04
N ALA A 120 -7.20 0.34 -2.82
CA ALA A 120 -5.89 -0.02 -2.31
C ALA A 120 -4.75 0.39 -3.26
N LEU A 121 -4.93 0.25 -4.57
CA LEU A 121 -3.97 0.65 -5.59
C LEU A 121 -3.80 2.17 -5.63
N ASN A 122 -4.90 2.92 -5.73
CA ASN A 122 -4.86 4.38 -5.73
C ASN A 122 -4.19 4.90 -4.47
N LYS A 123 -4.58 4.38 -3.31
CA LYS A 123 -3.99 4.83 -2.05
C LYS A 123 -2.49 4.55 -2.02
N TRP A 124 -2.07 3.32 -2.31
CA TRP A 124 -0.66 2.90 -2.23
C TRP A 124 0.27 3.61 -3.23
N PHE A 125 -0.22 3.92 -4.43
CA PHE A 125 0.56 4.55 -5.49
C PHE A 125 0.37 6.06 -5.59
N GLY A 126 -0.46 6.66 -4.74
CA GLY A 126 -0.68 8.12 -4.69
C GLY A 126 -1.68 8.65 -5.71
N GLY A 127 -2.53 7.78 -6.26
CA GLY A 127 -3.67 8.15 -7.09
C GLY A 127 -4.91 8.55 -6.26
N THR A 128 -5.90 9.11 -6.93
CA THR A 128 -7.19 9.50 -6.36
C THR A 128 -8.24 8.43 -6.65
N PHE A 129 -8.74 7.80 -5.59
CA PHE A 129 -9.91 6.93 -5.69
C PHE A 129 -11.19 7.75 -5.87
N ARG A 130 -12.02 7.37 -6.83
CA ARG A 130 -13.34 7.95 -7.09
C ARG A 130 -14.36 6.84 -7.27
N GLN A 131 -15.54 7.01 -6.67
CA GLN A 131 -16.64 6.07 -6.81
C GLN A 131 -17.42 6.32 -8.11
N PRO A 132 -17.99 5.27 -8.73
CA PRO A 132 -18.87 5.43 -9.89
C PRO A 132 -19.98 6.47 -9.65
N PRO A 133 -20.30 7.34 -10.62
CA PRO A 133 -19.96 7.26 -12.04
C PRO A 133 -18.58 7.84 -12.42
N LEU A 134 -17.81 8.37 -11.45
CA LEU A 134 -16.47 8.88 -11.72
C LEU A 134 -15.46 7.74 -11.68
N GLU A 135 -14.44 7.86 -12.52
CA GLU A 135 -13.35 6.88 -12.62
C GLU A 135 -12.18 7.27 -11.71
N SER A 136 -11.62 6.27 -11.04
CA SER A 136 -10.41 6.44 -10.21
C SER A 136 -9.20 6.65 -11.11
N ASP A 137 -8.13 7.27 -10.58
CA ASP A 137 -6.90 7.44 -11.36
C ASP A 137 -6.31 6.06 -11.74
N ILE A 138 -6.29 5.10 -10.82
CA ILE A 138 -6.02 3.68 -11.15
C ILE A 138 -7.35 2.92 -11.13
N TYR A 139 -7.72 2.29 -12.24
CA TYR A 139 -9.01 1.59 -12.35
C TYR A 139 -8.86 0.21 -13.01
N ILE A 140 -9.87 -0.63 -12.83
CA ILE A 140 -9.86 -2.02 -13.29
C ILE A 140 -11.00 -2.26 -14.29
N GLU A 141 -10.66 -2.81 -15.45
CA GLU A 141 -11.63 -3.29 -16.43
C GLU A 141 -11.66 -4.82 -16.45
N ASN A 142 -12.86 -5.39 -16.33
CA ASN A 142 -13.03 -6.84 -16.45
C ASN A 142 -13.06 -7.21 -17.93
N ILE A 143 -12.22 -8.15 -18.33
CA ILE A 143 -12.27 -8.69 -19.69
C ILE A 143 -13.30 -9.83 -19.71
N ALA A 144 -14.28 -9.71 -20.59
CA ALA A 144 -15.21 -10.82 -20.85
C ALA A 144 -14.44 -11.99 -21.47
N GLN A 145 -14.37 -13.10 -20.74
CA GLN A 145 -13.75 -14.33 -21.23
C GLN A 145 -14.69 -14.97 -22.25
N SER A 146 -14.35 -14.89 -23.53
CA SER A 146 -15.20 -15.40 -24.61
C SER A 146 -15.11 -16.92 -24.79
N ASP A 147 -14.02 -17.56 -24.34
CA ASP A 147 -13.77 -19.00 -24.58
C ASP A 147 -13.24 -19.75 -23.36
N LEU A 148 -14.15 -20.22 -22.50
CA LEU A 148 -13.86 -21.27 -21.51
C LEU A 148 -13.86 -22.63 -22.20
N SER A 149 -12.85 -22.89 -23.01
CA SER A 149 -12.73 -24.14 -23.74
C SER A 149 -11.81 -25.12 -23.02
N PHE A 150 -12.26 -26.36 -22.85
CA PHE A 150 -11.42 -27.42 -22.29
C PHE A 150 -10.47 -27.93 -23.38
N LEU A 151 -9.17 -27.77 -23.17
CA LEU A 151 -8.13 -28.18 -24.10
C LEU A 151 -7.84 -29.68 -23.92
N VAL A 152 -8.16 -30.52 -24.91
CA VAL A 152 -7.88 -31.96 -24.88
C VAL A 152 -6.81 -32.34 -25.91
N ALA A 153 -5.64 -32.79 -25.46
CA ALA A 153 -4.70 -33.60 -26.25
C ALA A 153 -3.74 -34.42 -25.37
N ALA A 154 -2.95 -35.28 -26.03
CA ALA A 154 -1.95 -36.15 -25.41
C ALA A 154 -0.70 -35.40 -24.89
N THR A 155 -0.44 -34.18 -25.37
CA THR A 155 0.66 -33.29 -24.97
C THR A 155 0.24 -31.81 -25.10
N ASP A 156 0.77 -30.92 -24.27
CA ASP A 156 0.39 -29.49 -24.18
C ASP A 156 0.42 -28.75 -25.54
N ASN A 157 1.18 -29.23 -26.52
CA ASN A 157 1.33 -28.64 -27.84
C ASN A 157 0.31 -29.12 -28.90
N MET A 158 -0.69 -29.93 -28.52
CA MET A 158 -1.63 -30.55 -29.46
C MET A 158 -3.12 -30.34 -29.11
N SER A 159 -3.44 -29.61 -28.05
CA SER A 159 -4.81 -29.55 -27.50
C SER A 159 -5.79 -28.73 -28.33
N SER A 160 -7.01 -29.25 -28.50
CA SER A 160 -8.14 -28.55 -29.12
C SER A 160 -9.14 -28.06 -28.08
N PRO A 161 -9.70 -26.85 -28.24
CA PRO A 161 -10.71 -26.28 -27.35
C PRO A 161 -12.09 -26.95 -27.52
N VAL A 162 -12.71 -27.38 -26.41
CA VAL A 162 -14.08 -27.97 -26.37
C VAL A 162 -15.00 -27.14 -25.47
N GLY A 163 -16.15 -26.68 -25.98
CA GLY A 163 -17.15 -25.89 -25.27
C GLY A 163 -18.43 -26.67 -24.88
N PHE A 164 -19.39 -25.99 -24.25
CA PHE A 164 -20.62 -26.60 -23.70
C PHE A 164 -21.63 -27.08 -24.76
N THR A 165 -21.68 -26.43 -25.93
CA THR A 165 -22.61 -26.75 -27.02
C THR A 165 -21.93 -26.92 -28.39
N ASP A 166 -20.62 -26.73 -28.46
CA ASP A 166 -19.84 -26.72 -29.71
C ASP A 166 -18.41 -27.25 -29.44
N SER A 167 -17.85 -27.92 -30.44
CA SER A 167 -16.42 -28.14 -30.62
C SER A 167 -16.04 -27.64 -32.02
N PHE A 168 -15.26 -26.54 -32.10
CA PHE A 168 -14.86 -25.99 -33.39
C PHE A 168 -13.44 -26.45 -33.76
N GLY A 169 -13.32 -27.21 -34.86
CA GLY A 169 -12.03 -27.52 -35.51
C GLY A 169 -11.66 -29.02 -35.59
N TYR A 170 -10.90 -29.37 -36.64
CA TYR A 170 -10.20 -30.66 -36.74
C TYR A 170 -8.85 -30.62 -36.02
N VAL A 171 -8.46 -31.79 -35.53
CA VAL A 171 -7.11 -32.19 -35.10
C VAL A 171 -6.09 -31.85 -36.21
N LYS A 172 -5.51 -30.65 -36.11
CA LYS A 172 -4.47 -29.98 -36.93
C LYS A 172 -4.66 -29.88 -38.45
N GLY A 173 -4.46 -28.65 -38.94
CA GLY A 173 -4.09 -28.35 -40.32
C GLY A 173 -3.76 -26.86 -40.50
N THR A 174 -2.52 -26.49 -40.19
CA THR A 174 -1.80 -25.28 -40.66
C THR A 174 -2.51 -23.93 -40.46
N ASN A 175 -1.97 -23.13 -39.54
CA ASN A 175 -2.29 -21.70 -39.33
C ASN A 175 -3.71 -21.42 -38.84
N ALA A 176 -4.09 -21.99 -37.69
CA ALA A 176 -4.95 -21.23 -36.80
C ALA A 176 -4.04 -20.18 -36.14
N GLY A 177 -4.19 -18.92 -36.54
CA GLY A 177 -3.62 -17.81 -35.79
C GLY A 177 -4.02 -18.00 -34.34
N VAL A 178 -3.04 -18.02 -33.45
CA VAL A 178 -3.26 -17.87 -32.01
C VAL A 178 -3.60 -16.39 -31.81
N ASP A 179 -4.67 -15.93 -32.46
CA ASP A 179 -5.16 -14.57 -32.35
C ASP A 179 -6.06 -14.57 -31.11
N GLU A 180 -5.41 -14.26 -29.99
CA GLU A 180 -5.97 -13.53 -28.85
C GLU A 180 -7.12 -14.23 -28.11
N LEU A 181 -6.81 -15.37 -27.47
CA LEU A 181 -7.51 -15.65 -26.20
C LEU A 181 -7.10 -14.53 -25.22
N PRO A 182 -8.03 -13.85 -24.53
CA PRO A 182 -7.63 -12.91 -23.51
C PRO A 182 -7.00 -13.71 -22.36
N GLU A 183 -5.66 -13.78 -22.35
CA GLU A 183 -4.84 -14.43 -21.31
C GLU A 183 -5.11 -13.85 -19.90
N PHE A 184 -5.88 -12.78 -19.79
CA PHE A 184 -6.10 -11.98 -18.60
C PHE A 184 -7.59 -11.89 -18.24
N ASN A 185 -7.94 -12.09 -16.98
CA ASN A 185 -9.29 -11.89 -16.47
C ASN A 185 -9.68 -10.41 -16.37
N PHE A 186 -8.70 -9.53 -16.12
CA PHE A 186 -8.91 -8.08 -16.01
C PHE A 186 -7.63 -7.30 -16.35
N ILE A 187 -7.80 -6.01 -16.66
CA ILE A 187 -6.72 -5.05 -16.91
C ILE A 187 -6.73 -4.01 -15.79
N ILE A 188 -5.55 -3.69 -15.26
CA ILE A 188 -5.33 -2.58 -14.34
C ILE A 188 -4.77 -1.40 -15.16
N TYR A 189 -5.56 -0.35 -15.31
CA TYR A 189 -5.16 0.88 -15.99
C TYR A 189 -4.48 1.83 -15.02
N VAL A 190 -3.30 2.32 -15.38
CA VAL A 190 -2.47 3.20 -14.55
C VAL A 190 -2.08 4.44 -15.34
N PRO A 191 -2.23 5.67 -14.79
CA PRO A 191 -1.88 6.88 -15.51
C PRO A 191 -0.38 6.99 -15.76
N THR A 192 0.03 7.55 -16.91
CA THR A 192 1.45 7.85 -17.23
C THR A 192 2.19 8.56 -16.09
N ALA A 193 1.52 9.48 -15.39
CA ALA A 193 2.11 10.25 -14.30
C ALA A 193 2.54 9.38 -13.10
N ILE A 194 1.84 8.28 -12.82
CA ILE A 194 2.19 7.31 -11.76
C ILE A 194 3.15 6.26 -12.32
N TYR A 195 2.89 5.80 -13.54
CA TYR A 195 3.66 4.77 -14.22
C TYR A 195 5.14 5.16 -14.35
N SER A 196 5.41 6.42 -14.72
CA SER A 196 6.75 6.97 -14.89
C SER A 196 7.52 7.27 -13.60
N LEU A 197 6.89 7.14 -12.42
CA LEU A 197 7.59 7.31 -11.13
C LEU A 197 8.53 6.15 -10.80
N PHE A 198 8.35 5.01 -11.48
CA PHE A 198 9.07 3.78 -11.20
C PHE A 198 9.96 3.37 -12.37
N THR A 199 11.09 2.76 -12.05
CA THR A 199 12.00 2.19 -13.06
C THR A 199 11.45 0.90 -13.67
N ASP A 200 10.61 0.18 -12.93
CA ASP A 200 9.95 -1.05 -13.36
C ASP A 200 8.51 -1.09 -12.79
N PRO A 201 7.59 -0.28 -13.36
CA PRO A 201 6.23 -0.14 -12.83
C PRO A 201 5.43 -1.44 -12.90
N GLU A 202 5.59 -2.25 -13.95
CA GLU A 202 4.84 -3.50 -14.12
C GLU A 202 5.14 -4.50 -13.00
N THR A 203 6.41 -4.73 -12.70
CA THR A 203 6.81 -5.63 -11.61
C THR A 203 6.30 -5.11 -10.27
N ILE A 204 6.49 -3.83 -9.97
CA ILE A 204 6.12 -3.24 -8.68
C ILE A 204 4.60 -3.26 -8.46
N ILE A 205 3.83 -2.89 -9.47
CA ILE A 205 2.36 -2.85 -9.38
C ILE A 205 1.82 -4.28 -9.36
N SER A 206 2.39 -5.21 -10.14
CA SER A 206 1.94 -6.60 -10.14
C SER A 206 2.26 -7.32 -8.83
N GLU A 207 3.42 -7.08 -8.21
CA GLU A 207 3.77 -7.63 -6.90
C GLU A 207 2.81 -7.14 -5.80
N TYR A 208 2.35 -5.89 -5.88
CA TYR A 208 1.36 -5.38 -4.94
C TYR A 208 -0.03 -5.99 -5.19
N ALA A 209 -0.49 -6.04 -6.45
CA ALA A 209 -1.79 -6.59 -6.80
C ALA A 209 -1.90 -8.10 -6.45
N LYS A 210 -0.84 -8.89 -6.72
CA LYS A 210 -0.79 -10.33 -6.41
C LYS A 210 -1.01 -10.67 -4.94
N GLN A 211 -0.82 -9.73 -4.01
CA GLN A 211 -1.09 -9.96 -2.59
C GLN A 211 -2.59 -10.11 -2.29
N TYR A 212 -3.46 -9.54 -3.13
CA TYR A 212 -4.90 -9.48 -2.90
C TYR A 212 -5.71 -10.23 -3.96
N VAL A 213 -5.13 -10.45 -5.15
CA VAL A 213 -5.77 -11.20 -6.24
C VAL A 213 -5.78 -12.70 -5.89
N PRO A 214 -6.97 -13.35 -5.88
CA PRO A 214 -7.07 -14.79 -5.70
C PRO A 214 -6.23 -15.59 -6.70
N VAL A 215 -5.65 -16.68 -6.22
CA VAL A 215 -4.88 -17.61 -7.08
C VAL A 215 -5.76 -18.11 -8.23
N GLY A 216 -5.23 -18.08 -9.45
CA GLY A 216 -5.93 -18.52 -10.66
C GLY A 216 -6.57 -17.40 -11.48
N LEU A 217 -6.60 -16.17 -10.95
CA LEU A 217 -6.92 -14.99 -11.76
C LEU A 217 -5.63 -14.38 -12.33
N THR A 218 -5.62 -14.14 -13.63
CA THR A 218 -4.55 -13.46 -14.36
C THR A 218 -4.96 -12.02 -14.68
N PHE A 219 -3.99 -11.12 -14.75
CA PHE A 219 -4.24 -9.72 -15.06
C PHE A 219 -3.08 -9.11 -15.84
N LYS A 220 -3.38 -8.05 -16.58
CA LYS A 220 -2.41 -7.21 -17.27
C LYS A 220 -2.41 -5.81 -16.66
N ILE A 221 -1.27 -5.13 -16.71
CA ILE A 221 -1.16 -3.71 -16.35
C ILE A 221 -0.99 -2.94 -17.66
N GLU A 222 -1.77 -1.89 -17.86
CA GLU A 222 -1.67 -1.01 -19.01
C GLU A 222 -1.54 0.46 -18.57
N GLU A 223 -0.65 1.16 -19.25
CA GLU A 223 -0.49 2.61 -19.12
C GLU A 223 -1.53 3.33 -19.99
N TYR A 224 -2.04 4.47 -19.51
CA TYR A 224 -2.89 5.38 -20.29
C TYR A 224 -2.67 6.86 -19.97
#